data_AF-A0A846BH76-F1
#
_entry.id   AF-A0A846BH76-F1
#
_cell.length_a   1.000
_cell.length_b   1.000
_cell.length_c   1.000
_cell.angle_alpha   90.00
_cell.angle_beta   90.00
_cell.angle_gamma   90.00
#
_symmetry.space_group_name_H-M   'P 1'
#
loop_
_entity.id
_entity.type
_entity.pdbx_description
1 polymer ?
#
loop_
_entity_poly.entity_id
_entity_poly.type
_entity_poly.pdbx_seq_one_letter_code
_entity_poly.pdbx_strand_id
1 'polypeptide(L)'
;MSLEQNAGELSDLFTDFVNQVGSKADSPFVVMQEVRRWAGDQPFLSKHLCNLILVHPASCADGQEKALVQQIVQENIIQDWANNTASAHLKEVIKTILYDEQRDTLLNLYWQIIQNGQVSVNSSQEQEKLLQSGLVKIENSKLEASNAIYGSIFSSEWVKQQLPDIVQPPVTAPPTTKDYQTTSFTKLLSAIALAAFVIAAVADTFLLKSQDTPEPLPSPNDIATSDRELFDNGKDHAKNADWLDMLRNFCDLPQNSTYFDDAKSKLDQWFELYGDDIQISLETFQAEESESCPVAKDIFDLPQARE
;
A
#
# COMPACT_ATOMS: atom_id res chain seq x y z
N MET A 1 -5.77 20.24 5.78
CA MET A 1 -5.70 20.84 4.42
C MET A 1 -7.12 21.05 3.93
N SER A 2 -7.46 22.22 3.39
CA SER A 2 -8.83 22.47 2.89
C SER A 2 -9.07 21.75 1.56
N LEU A 3 -10.31 21.32 1.29
CA LEU A 3 -10.68 20.64 0.04
C LEU A 3 -10.31 21.45 -1.22
N GLU A 4 -10.32 22.78 -1.13
CA GLU A 4 -9.95 23.69 -2.22
C GLU A 4 -8.44 23.72 -2.50
N GLN A 5 -7.59 23.58 -1.46
CA GLN A 5 -6.13 23.49 -1.64
C GLN A 5 -5.73 22.19 -2.34
N ASN A 6 -6.37 21.08 -1.99
CA ASN A 6 -6.13 19.77 -2.62
C ASN A 6 -6.55 19.77 -4.10
N ALA A 7 -7.63 20.46 -4.45
CA ALA A 7 -8.11 20.55 -5.82
C ALA A 7 -7.15 21.35 -6.73
N GLY A 8 -6.57 22.44 -6.21
CA GLY A 8 -5.55 23.22 -6.91
C GLY A 8 -4.26 22.42 -7.15
N GLU A 9 -3.74 21.78 -6.11
CA GLU A 9 -2.53 20.95 -6.19
C GLU A 9 -2.66 19.82 -7.22
N LEU A 10 -3.80 19.10 -7.21
CA LEU A 10 -4.05 18.04 -8.18
C LEU A 10 -4.17 18.57 -9.61
N SER A 11 -4.75 19.75 -9.81
CA SER A 11 -4.85 20.36 -11.15
C SER A 11 -3.48 20.63 -11.76
N ASP A 12 -2.56 21.20 -10.98
CA ASP A 12 -1.20 21.50 -11.43
C ASP A 12 -0.43 20.20 -11.70
N LEU A 13 -0.51 19.24 -10.77
CA LEU A 13 0.08 17.91 -10.93
C LEU A 13 -0.35 17.24 -12.24
N PHE A 14 -1.64 17.22 -12.55
CA PHE A 14 -2.15 16.55 -13.74
C PHE A 14 -1.79 17.29 -15.03
N THR A 15 -1.71 18.62 -14.99
CA THR A 15 -1.25 19.41 -16.14
C THR A 15 0.19 19.07 -16.50
N ASP A 16 1.08 19.04 -15.51
CA ASP A 16 2.48 18.69 -15.69
C ASP A 16 2.65 17.22 -16.11
N PHE A 17 1.86 16.33 -15.52
CA PHE A 17 1.90 14.90 -15.85
C PHE A 17 1.49 14.63 -17.30
N VAL A 18 0.40 15.23 -17.79
CA VAL A 18 -0.06 15.05 -19.18
C VAL A 18 1.00 15.47 -20.18
N ASN A 19 1.71 16.58 -19.92
CA ASN A 19 2.79 17.05 -20.77
C ASN A 19 3.97 16.05 -20.81
N GLN A 20 4.36 15.51 -19.65
CA GLN A 20 5.49 14.58 -19.56
C GLN A 20 5.17 13.21 -20.18
N VAL A 21 4.00 12.66 -19.89
CA VAL A 21 3.58 11.35 -20.40
C VAL A 21 3.25 11.38 -21.89
N GLY A 22 3.04 12.57 -22.48
CA GLY A 22 2.91 12.78 -23.92
C GLY A 22 4.07 12.29 -24.78
N SER A 23 5.26 12.13 -24.18
CA SER A 23 6.41 11.51 -24.85
C SER A 23 6.40 9.96 -24.81
N LYS A 24 5.51 9.36 -24.03
CA LYS A 24 5.48 7.92 -23.73
C LYS A 24 4.17 7.23 -24.09
N ALA A 25 3.07 7.97 -24.27
CA ALA A 25 1.76 7.42 -24.56
C ALA A 25 1.10 8.19 -25.71
N ASP A 26 0.50 7.45 -26.64
CA ASP A 26 -0.26 8.03 -27.76
C ASP A 26 -1.49 8.80 -27.25
N SER A 27 -2.12 8.33 -26.16
CA SER A 27 -3.26 8.98 -25.52
C SER A 27 -3.00 9.40 -24.05
N PRO A 28 -2.25 10.49 -23.78
CA PRO A 28 -1.89 10.96 -22.44
C PRO A 28 -3.08 11.23 -21.51
N PHE A 29 -4.18 11.73 -22.08
CA PHE A 29 -5.40 12.00 -21.33
C PHE A 29 -6.08 10.72 -20.83
N VAL A 30 -5.97 9.60 -21.57
CA VAL A 30 -6.47 8.30 -21.12
C VAL A 30 -5.66 7.81 -19.92
N VAL A 31 -4.33 7.97 -19.97
CA VAL A 31 -3.46 7.67 -18.83
C VAL A 31 -3.86 8.48 -17.61
N MET A 32 -4.04 9.80 -17.76
CA MET A 32 -4.48 10.68 -16.67
C MET A 32 -5.85 10.27 -16.08
N GLN A 33 -6.81 9.88 -16.92
CA GLN A 33 -8.11 9.38 -16.45
C GLN A 33 -7.98 8.10 -15.62
N GLU A 34 -7.11 7.18 -16.03
CA GLU A 34 -6.84 5.96 -15.26
C GLU A 34 -6.12 6.26 -13.95
N VAL A 35 -5.20 7.25 -13.91
CA VAL A 35 -4.62 7.72 -12.63
C VAL A 35 -5.71 8.21 -11.69
N ARG A 36 -6.63 9.07 -12.17
CA ARG A 36 -7.76 9.57 -11.36
C ARG A 36 -8.67 8.43 -10.91
N ARG A 37 -8.91 7.42 -11.74
CA ARG A 37 -9.72 6.25 -11.36
C ARG A 37 -9.05 5.42 -10.26
N TRP A 38 -7.74 5.22 -10.36
CA TRP A 38 -6.98 4.41 -9.39
C TRP A 38 -6.71 5.12 -8.08
N ALA A 39 -6.26 6.38 -8.12
CA ALA A 39 -5.87 7.15 -6.95
C ALA A 39 -7.00 8.02 -6.36
N GLY A 40 -8.03 8.35 -7.15
CA GLY A 40 -9.06 9.30 -6.77
C GLY A 40 -8.50 10.70 -6.57
N ASP A 41 -9.09 11.46 -5.65
CA ASP A 41 -8.66 12.81 -5.28
C ASP A 41 -7.63 12.81 -4.15
N GLN A 42 -6.84 11.74 -4.01
CA GLN A 42 -5.78 11.62 -3.02
C GLN A 42 -4.46 12.15 -3.60
N PRO A 43 -3.92 13.29 -3.10
CA PRO A 43 -2.71 13.91 -3.66
C PRO A 43 -1.49 12.97 -3.64
N PHE A 44 -1.27 12.30 -2.51
CA PHE A 44 -0.16 11.36 -2.35
C PHE A 44 -0.22 10.22 -3.37
N LEU A 45 -1.34 9.50 -3.43
CA LEU A 45 -1.50 8.37 -4.36
C LEU A 45 -1.43 8.82 -5.82
N SER A 46 -2.00 9.98 -6.14
CA SER A 46 -1.98 10.55 -7.49
C SER A 46 -0.55 10.86 -7.93
N LYS A 47 0.21 11.57 -7.08
CA LYS A 47 1.61 11.91 -7.35
C LYS A 47 2.48 10.66 -7.44
N HIS A 48 2.30 9.72 -6.54
CA HIS A 48 3.04 8.46 -6.53
C HIS A 48 2.79 7.65 -7.80
N LEU A 49 1.52 7.47 -8.20
CA LEU A 49 1.19 6.73 -9.42
C LEU A 49 1.65 7.45 -10.69
N CYS A 50 1.53 8.78 -10.78
CA CYS A 50 2.12 9.55 -11.87
C CYS A 50 3.63 9.28 -12.00
N ASN A 51 4.36 9.30 -10.88
CA ASN A 51 5.80 9.03 -10.89
C ASN A 51 6.12 7.61 -11.35
N LEU A 52 5.41 6.60 -10.86
CA LEU A 52 5.57 5.21 -11.29
C LEU A 52 5.39 5.07 -12.81
N ILE A 53 4.37 5.71 -13.38
CA ILE A 53 4.13 5.71 -14.82
C ILE A 53 5.26 6.42 -15.58
N LEU A 54 5.73 7.56 -15.08
CA LEU A 54 6.80 8.32 -15.72
C LEU A 54 8.16 7.63 -15.69
N VAL A 55 8.46 6.80 -14.68
CA VAL A 55 9.72 6.04 -14.63
C VAL A 55 9.62 4.67 -15.31
N HIS A 56 8.40 4.18 -15.56
CA HIS A 56 8.19 2.91 -16.23
C HIS A 56 8.83 2.91 -17.65
N PRO A 57 9.56 1.84 -18.04
CA PRO A 57 10.32 1.82 -19.29
C PRO A 57 9.44 1.61 -20.53
N ALA A 58 8.26 1.02 -20.39
CA ALA A 58 7.37 0.78 -21.52
C ALA A 58 6.68 2.07 -21.98
N SER A 59 6.61 2.25 -23.30
CA SER A 59 5.72 3.21 -23.95
C SER A 59 4.38 2.56 -24.25
N CYS A 60 3.29 3.32 -24.17
CA CYS A 60 1.94 2.87 -24.53
C CYS A 60 1.66 3.16 -25.99
N ALA A 61 1.31 2.13 -26.76
CA ALA A 61 0.57 2.33 -28.00
C ALA A 61 -0.91 2.64 -27.71
N ASP A 62 -1.56 3.32 -28.65
CA ASP A 62 -2.99 3.63 -28.57
C ASP A 62 -3.84 2.40 -28.21
N GLY A 63 -4.68 2.55 -27.18
CA GLY A 63 -5.58 1.51 -26.68
C GLY A 63 -4.98 0.57 -25.63
N GLN A 64 -3.68 0.69 -25.32
CA GLN A 64 -3.02 -0.13 -24.28
C GLN A 64 -2.80 0.61 -22.95
N GLU A 65 -3.08 1.91 -22.89
CA GLU A 65 -2.82 2.77 -21.73
C GLU A 65 -3.46 2.24 -20.46
N LYS A 66 -4.74 1.83 -20.55
CA LYS A 66 -5.46 1.29 -19.39
C LYS A 66 -4.85 0.01 -18.85
N ALA A 67 -4.47 -0.90 -19.75
CA ALA A 67 -3.84 -2.15 -19.35
C ALA A 67 -2.47 -1.90 -18.71
N LEU A 68 -1.68 -0.97 -19.25
CA LEU A 68 -0.38 -0.63 -18.67
C LEU A 68 -0.54 0.00 -17.27
N VAL A 69 -1.42 0.98 -17.11
CA VAL A 69 -1.63 1.62 -15.79
C VAL A 69 -2.11 0.59 -14.77
N GLN A 70 -3.03 -0.30 -15.15
CA GLN A 70 -3.47 -1.40 -14.28
C GLN A 70 -2.31 -2.32 -13.90
N GLN A 71 -1.44 -2.69 -14.84
CA GLN A 71 -0.27 -3.52 -14.55
C GLN A 71 0.66 -2.83 -13.55
N ILE A 72 1.00 -1.55 -13.79
CA ILE A 72 1.88 -0.77 -12.91
C ILE A 72 1.30 -0.71 -11.49
N VAL A 73 0.00 -0.43 -11.35
CA VAL A 73 -0.67 -0.39 -10.04
C VAL A 73 -0.64 -1.76 -9.37
N GLN A 74 -0.88 -2.84 -10.11
CA GLN A 74 -0.89 -4.19 -9.56
C GLN A 74 0.48 -4.57 -9.00
N GLU A 75 1.54 -4.36 -9.78
CA GLU A 75 2.91 -4.75 -9.46
C GLU A 75 3.54 -3.89 -8.36
N ASN A 76 3.25 -2.58 -8.35
CA ASN A 76 3.98 -1.63 -7.51
C ASN A 76 3.18 -1.13 -6.30
N ILE A 77 1.85 -1.33 -6.28
CA ILE A 77 0.98 -0.84 -5.21
C ILE A 77 0.17 -1.97 -4.57
N ILE A 78 -0.51 -2.82 -5.34
CA ILE A 78 -1.50 -3.78 -4.79
C ILE A 78 -0.85 -5.05 -4.25
N GLN A 79 0.04 -5.69 -5.02
CA GLN A 79 0.55 -7.03 -4.72
C GLN A 79 1.28 -7.10 -3.37
N ASP A 80 2.05 -6.07 -3.04
CA ASP A 80 2.76 -5.93 -1.76
C ASP A 80 2.42 -4.60 -1.10
N TRP A 81 1.11 -4.32 -0.97
CA TRP A 81 0.61 -3.04 -0.47
C TRP A 81 1.09 -2.67 0.93
N ALA A 82 1.44 -3.67 1.74
CA ALA A 82 1.91 -3.49 3.10
C ALA A 82 3.39 -3.06 3.17
N ASN A 83 4.19 -3.26 2.11
CA ASN A 83 5.65 -3.06 2.14
C ASN A 83 6.18 -2.23 0.96
N ASN A 84 5.38 -1.32 0.43
CA ASN A 84 5.83 -0.40 -0.62
C ASN A 84 5.75 1.07 -0.17
N THR A 85 6.18 1.98 -1.06
CA THR A 85 6.19 3.42 -0.78
C THR A 85 4.81 3.99 -0.38
N ALA A 86 3.72 3.39 -0.86
CA ALA A 86 2.36 3.81 -0.49
C ALA A 86 1.84 3.19 0.82
N SER A 87 2.59 2.26 1.43
CA SER A 87 2.18 1.52 2.62
C SER A 87 1.80 2.42 3.80
N ALA A 88 2.62 3.43 4.12
CA ALA A 88 2.36 4.33 5.25
C ALA A 88 0.99 5.02 5.11
N HIS A 89 0.70 5.56 3.93
CA HIS A 89 -0.59 6.17 3.62
C HIS A 89 -1.75 5.17 3.72
N LEU A 90 -1.59 3.98 3.12
CA LEU A 90 -2.63 2.93 3.13
C LEU A 90 -2.92 2.42 4.55
N LYS A 91 -1.88 2.22 5.36
CA LYS A 91 -1.98 1.81 6.76
C LYS A 91 -2.68 2.88 7.58
N GLU A 92 -2.36 4.15 7.39
CA GLU A 92 -3.00 5.23 8.14
C GLU A 92 -4.51 5.31 7.85
N VAL A 93 -4.91 5.22 6.57
CA VAL A 93 -6.33 5.17 6.19
C VAL A 93 -7.05 4.05 6.93
N ILE A 94 -6.51 2.83 6.93
CA ILE A 94 -7.22 1.69 7.53
C ILE A 94 -7.12 1.64 9.06
N LYS A 95 -6.07 2.21 9.65
CA LYS A 95 -5.89 2.38 11.10
C LYS A 95 -7.06 3.14 11.72
N THR A 96 -7.54 4.19 11.06
CA THR A 96 -8.71 4.96 11.53
C THR A 96 -9.97 4.11 11.69
N ILE A 97 -10.08 2.99 10.97
CA ILE A 97 -11.21 2.05 11.05
C ILE A 97 -10.92 0.92 12.03
N LEU A 98 -9.72 0.34 11.99
CA LEU A 98 -9.36 -0.83 12.79
C LEU A 98 -9.23 -0.55 14.29
N TYR A 99 -8.95 0.69 14.68
CA TYR A 99 -8.80 1.08 16.08
C TYR A 99 -10.01 1.85 16.64
N ASP A 100 -11.07 2.02 15.85
CA ASP A 100 -12.30 2.66 16.32
C ASP A 100 -13.13 1.68 17.18
N GLU A 101 -13.79 2.18 18.22
CA GLU A 101 -14.65 1.39 19.10
C GLU A 101 -15.81 0.70 18.36
N GLN A 102 -16.23 1.25 17.21
CA GLN A 102 -17.26 0.71 16.33
C GLN A 102 -16.68 -0.04 15.12
N ARG A 103 -15.42 -0.50 15.18
CA ARG A 103 -14.70 -1.21 14.12
C ARG A 103 -15.59 -2.17 13.32
N ASP A 104 -16.27 -3.10 13.99
CA ASP A 104 -17.04 -4.14 13.29
C ASP A 104 -18.23 -3.56 12.53
N THR A 105 -18.87 -2.53 13.07
CA THR A 105 -19.97 -1.81 12.41
C THR A 105 -19.46 -1.06 11.18
N LEU A 106 -18.31 -0.37 11.30
CA LEU A 106 -17.68 0.37 10.20
C LEU A 106 -17.25 -0.57 9.08
N LEU A 107 -16.59 -1.68 9.42
CA LEU A 107 -16.18 -2.70 8.46
C LEU A 107 -17.39 -3.35 7.76
N ASN A 108 -18.47 -3.63 8.49
CA ASN A 108 -19.68 -4.18 7.89
C ASN A 108 -20.37 -3.18 6.94
N LEU A 109 -20.42 -1.89 7.29
CA LEU A 109 -20.92 -0.84 6.40
C LEU A 109 -20.04 -0.71 5.15
N TYR A 110 -18.71 -0.67 5.33
CA TYR A 110 -17.78 -0.64 4.20
C TYR A 110 -17.92 -1.87 3.30
N TRP A 111 -18.11 -3.06 3.87
CA TRP A 111 -18.40 -4.28 3.11
C TRP A 111 -19.66 -4.14 2.25
N GLN A 112 -20.74 -3.54 2.78
CA GLN A 112 -21.96 -3.27 2.01
C GLN A 112 -21.71 -2.27 0.88
N ILE A 113 -20.85 -1.27 1.07
CA ILE A 113 -20.45 -0.32 0.03
C ILE A 113 -19.74 -1.05 -1.10
N ILE A 114 -18.74 -1.88 -0.80
CA ILE A 114 -17.98 -2.62 -1.81
C ILE A 114 -18.85 -3.64 -2.55
N GLN A 115 -19.71 -4.38 -1.85
CA GLN A 115 -20.59 -5.39 -2.46
C GLN A 115 -21.63 -4.77 -3.41
N ASN A 116 -22.20 -3.62 -3.04
CA ASN A 116 -23.22 -2.95 -3.84
C ASN A 116 -22.63 -1.92 -4.82
N GLY A 117 -21.31 -1.70 -4.79
CA GLY A 117 -20.60 -0.60 -5.44
C GLY A 117 -20.84 0.75 -4.74
N GLN A 118 -22.07 1.00 -4.30
CA GLN A 118 -22.47 2.23 -3.63
C GLN A 118 -23.68 2.02 -2.70
N VAL A 119 -23.85 2.89 -1.70
CA VAL A 119 -25.04 2.94 -0.84
C VAL A 119 -25.62 4.35 -0.77
N SER A 120 -26.89 4.47 -0.35
CA SER A 120 -27.49 5.79 -0.15
C SER A 120 -26.87 6.52 1.04
N VAL A 121 -26.62 7.82 0.89
CA VAL A 121 -26.23 8.68 2.01
C VAL A 121 -27.41 8.82 2.97
N ASN A 122 -27.15 8.58 4.25
CA ASN A 122 -28.13 8.73 5.33
C ASN A 122 -27.59 9.55 6.51
N SER A 123 -26.36 10.07 6.40
CA SER A 123 -25.70 10.89 7.42
C SER A 123 -25.64 10.22 8.80
N SER A 124 -25.54 8.89 8.84
CA SER A 124 -25.27 8.19 10.09
C SER A 124 -23.85 8.47 10.57
N GLN A 125 -23.63 8.31 11.87
CA GLN A 125 -22.32 8.50 12.48
C GLN A 125 -21.26 7.58 11.84
N GLU A 126 -21.65 6.37 11.45
CA GLU A 126 -20.78 5.41 10.76
C GLU A 126 -20.38 5.90 9.36
N GLN A 127 -21.31 6.49 8.61
CA GLN A 127 -21.00 7.08 7.30
C GLN A 127 -20.06 8.28 7.46
N GLU A 128 -20.29 9.14 8.45
CA GLU A 128 -19.42 10.28 8.73
C GLU A 128 -18.00 9.84 9.12
N LYS A 129 -17.86 8.81 9.96
CA LYS A 129 -16.56 8.23 10.31
C LYS A 129 -15.85 7.62 9.11
N LEU A 130 -16.55 6.83 8.28
CA LEU A 130 -15.95 6.30 7.05
C LEU A 130 -15.51 7.44 6.11
N LEU A 131 -16.28 8.53 6.00
CA LEU A 131 -15.87 9.70 5.20
C LEU A 131 -14.63 10.37 5.77
N GLN A 132 -14.54 10.50 7.10
CA GLN A 132 -13.38 11.09 7.79
C GLN A 132 -12.10 10.26 7.60
N SER A 133 -12.21 8.93 7.48
CA SER A 133 -11.07 8.07 7.13
C SER A 133 -10.53 8.31 5.72
N GLY A 134 -11.34 8.91 4.84
CA GLY A 134 -11.04 9.04 3.41
C GLY A 134 -11.15 7.73 2.62
N LEU A 135 -11.53 6.61 3.23
CA LEU A 135 -11.72 5.31 2.57
C LEU A 135 -12.89 5.33 1.57
N VAL A 136 -13.90 6.15 1.86
CA VAL A 136 -15.10 6.34 1.04
C VAL A 136 -15.31 7.82 0.72
N LYS A 137 -16.06 8.10 -0.34
CA LYS A 137 -16.46 9.45 -0.75
C LYS A 137 -17.94 9.51 -1.08
N ILE A 138 -18.49 10.73 -1.09
CA ILE A 138 -19.81 10.98 -1.66
C ILE A 138 -19.64 11.40 -3.11
N GLU A 139 -20.22 10.61 -4.02
CA GLU A 139 -20.28 10.89 -5.45
C GLU A 139 -21.75 10.73 -5.89
N ASN A 140 -22.30 11.70 -6.61
CA ASN A 140 -23.70 11.65 -7.09
C ASN A 140 -24.74 11.29 -5.99
N SER A 141 -24.58 11.84 -4.78
CA SER A 141 -25.43 11.57 -3.61
C SER A 141 -25.44 10.10 -3.14
N LYS A 142 -24.39 9.36 -3.48
CA LYS A 142 -24.14 7.99 -3.04
C LYS A 142 -22.78 7.89 -2.38
N LEU A 143 -22.67 6.98 -1.42
CA LEU A 143 -21.44 6.66 -0.72
C LEU A 143 -20.77 5.48 -1.42
N GLU A 144 -19.56 5.66 -1.91
CA GLU A 144 -18.77 4.66 -2.64
C GLU A 144 -17.31 4.66 -2.17
N ALA A 145 -16.53 3.64 -2.54
CA ALA A 145 -15.09 3.63 -2.26
C ALA A 145 -14.41 4.83 -2.93
N SER A 146 -13.50 5.50 -2.22
CA SER A 146 -12.88 6.74 -2.72
C SER A 146 -12.10 6.58 -4.01
N ASN A 147 -11.48 5.41 -4.21
CA ASN A 147 -10.69 5.10 -5.39
C ASN A 147 -10.54 3.58 -5.60
N ALA A 148 -10.06 3.18 -6.77
CA ALA A 148 -9.92 1.76 -7.10
C ALA A 148 -8.74 1.06 -6.39
N ILE A 149 -7.71 1.79 -5.96
CA ILE A 149 -6.61 1.21 -5.14
C ILE A 149 -7.19 0.69 -3.82
N TYR A 150 -7.95 1.53 -3.10
CA TYR A 150 -8.59 1.16 -1.84
C TYR A 150 -9.56 0.00 -2.02
N GLY A 151 -10.43 0.05 -3.03
CA GLY A 151 -11.38 -1.04 -3.30
C GLY A 151 -10.70 -2.37 -3.66
N SER A 152 -9.49 -2.32 -4.22
CA SER A 152 -8.72 -3.53 -4.57
C SER A 152 -7.97 -4.12 -3.38
N ILE A 153 -7.39 -3.27 -2.53
CA ILE A 153 -6.63 -3.70 -1.34
C ILE A 153 -7.59 -4.08 -0.21
N PHE A 154 -8.46 -3.15 0.19
CA PHE A 154 -9.47 -3.35 1.22
C PHE A 154 -10.72 -3.98 0.59
N SER A 155 -10.51 -5.13 -0.05
CA SER A 155 -11.52 -5.89 -0.76
C SER A 155 -12.52 -6.54 0.20
N SER A 156 -13.56 -7.16 -0.36
CA SER A 156 -14.51 -7.93 0.45
C SER A 156 -13.85 -9.12 1.16
N GLU A 157 -12.86 -9.73 0.53
CA GLU A 157 -12.04 -10.79 1.11
C GLU A 157 -11.23 -10.26 2.29
N TRP A 158 -10.60 -9.09 2.13
CA TRP A 158 -9.87 -8.43 3.20
C TRP A 158 -10.80 -8.10 4.38
N VAL A 159 -11.98 -7.52 4.15
CA VAL A 159 -12.93 -7.19 5.23
C VAL A 159 -13.39 -8.44 5.98
N LYS A 160 -13.66 -9.55 5.28
CA LYS A 160 -14.03 -10.82 5.92
C LYS A 160 -12.92 -11.35 6.85
N GLN A 161 -11.65 -11.17 6.49
CA GLN A 161 -10.53 -11.56 7.35
C GLN A 161 -10.48 -10.72 8.64
N GLN A 162 -10.96 -9.47 8.59
CA GLN A 162 -11.03 -8.59 9.76
C GLN A 162 -12.21 -8.90 10.69
N LEU A 163 -13.21 -9.64 10.22
CA LEU A 163 -14.45 -9.97 10.95
C LEU A 163 -14.60 -11.50 11.18
N PRO A 164 -13.70 -12.14 11.95
CA PRO A 164 -13.69 -13.59 12.12
C PRO A 164 -14.95 -14.14 12.82
N ASP A 165 -15.68 -13.31 13.56
CA ASP A 165 -16.86 -13.70 14.35
C ASP A 165 -18.19 -13.60 13.60
N ILE A 166 -18.20 -13.20 12.32
CA ILE A 166 -19.40 -13.33 11.50
C ILE A 166 -19.62 -14.81 11.20
N VAL A 167 -20.49 -15.44 11.98
CA VAL A 167 -21.06 -16.75 11.69
C VAL A 167 -21.70 -16.66 10.30
N GLN A 168 -21.03 -17.23 9.30
CA GLN A 168 -21.63 -17.38 7.98
C GLN A 168 -22.91 -18.21 8.16
N PRO A 169 -24.08 -17.74 7.69
CA PRO A 169 -25.21 -18.66 7.56
C PRO A 169 -24.74 -19.85 6.72
N PRO A 170 -25.09 -21.09 7.09
CA PRO A 170 -24.61 -22.27 6.37
C PRO A 170 -24.90 -22.08 4.90
N VAL A 171 -23.84 -22.12 4.08
CA VAL A 171 -23.93 -22.10 2.62
C VAL A 171 -24.89 -23.22 2.23
N THR A 172 -26.16 -22.89 2.00
CA THR A 172 -27.09 -23.81 1.35
C THR A 172 -26.53 -24.01 -0.03
N ALA A 173 -25.94 -25.18 -0.26
CA ALA A 173 -25.42 -25.58 -1.55
C ALA A 173 -26.44 -25.23 -2.65
N PRO A 174 -26.01 -24.65 -3.78
CA PRO A 174 -26.91 -24.45 -4.90
C PRO A 174 -27.51 -25.80 -5.31
N PRO A 175 -28.80 -25.84 -5.70
CA PRO A 175 -29.43 -27.08 -6.16
C PRO A 175 -28.60 -27.66 -7.31
N THR A 176 -28.22 -28.92 -7.15
CA THR A 176 -27.57 -29.72 -8.17
C THR A 176 -28.46 -29.77 -9.41
N THR A 177 -28.12 -28.98 -10.41
CA THR A 177 -28.61 -29.20 -11.77
C THR A 177 -27.50 -29.90 -12.54
N LYS A 178 -27.81 -31.14 -12.92
CA LYS A 178 -27.06 -31.90 -13.91
C LYS A 178 -27.14 -31.17 -15.24
N ASP A 179 -26.15 -31.47 -16.08
CA ASP A 179 -26.04 -31.15 -17.50
C ASP A 179 -25.44 -29.78 -17.84
N TYR A 180 -24.10 -29.76 -17.84
CA TYR A 180 -23.37 -29.00 -18.85
C TYR A 180 -22.36 -29.93 -19.51
N GLN A 181 -22.67 -30.34 -20.75
CA GLN A 181 -21.76 -31.14 -21.57
C GLN A 181 -20.56 -30.28 -21.96
N THR A 182 -19.38 -30.68 -21.51
CA THR A 182 -18.10 -30.20 -22.02
C THR A 182 -17.73 -31.00 -23.28
N THR A 183 -18.13 -30.49 -24.44
CA THR A 183 -17.55 -30.96 -25.70
C THR A 183 -16.13 -30.40 -25.86
N SER A 184 -15.19 -31.32 -25.69
CA SER A 184 -13.78 -31.26 -26.08
C SER A 184 -13.54 -30.50 -27.39
N PHE A 185 -12.66 -29.49 -27.35
CA PHE A 185 -11.97 -29.00 -28.54
C PHE A 185 -10.48 -29.32 -28.42
N THR A 186 -10.12 -30.55 -28.73
CA THR A 186 -8.75 -30.89 -29.15
C THR A 186 -8.76 -31.29 -30.61
N LYS A 187 -7.95 -30.58 -31.41
CA LYS A 187 -7.17 -30.99 -32.60
C LYS A 187 -7.25 -29.92 -33.70
N LEU A 188 -6.15 -29.23 -33.93
CA LEU A 188 -5.54 -29.16 -35.27
C LEU A 188 -4.04 -28.85 -35.14
N LEU A 189 -3.21 -29.72 -35.72
CA LEU A 189 -1.77 -29.52 -35.94
C LEU A 189 -1.53 -29.29 -37.43
N SER A 190 -0.54 -28.43 -37.72
CA SER A 190 0.36 -28.33 -38.90
C SER A 190 0.39 -26.88 -39.40
N ALA A 191 1.51 -26.21 -39.65
CA ALA A 191 2.93 -26.52 -39.58
C ALA A 191 3.70 -25.17 -39.54
N ILE A 192 4.91 -25.16 -38.98
CA ILE A 192 6.15 -24.55 -39.51
C ILE A 192 7.26 -24.90 -38.51
N ALA A 193 8.32 -25.49 -39.03
CA ALA A 193 9.45 -26.04 -38.30
C ALA A 193 10.59 -25.02 -38.12
N LEU A 194 11.49 -25.38 -37.19
CA LEU A 194 12.89 -24.96 -37.03
C LEU A 194 13.18 -23.64 -36.28
N ALA A 195 13.47 -23.78 -34.99
CA ALA A 195 14.85 -23.64 -34.48
C ALA A 195 14.97 -24.34 -33.12
N ALA A 196 15.93 -25.25 -32.99
CA ALA A 196 16.29 -25.96 -31.76
C ALA A 196 17.57 -25.34 -31.19
N PHE A 197 17.68 -25.18 -29.87
CA PHE A 197 18.95 -25.35 -29.15
C PHE A 197 18.73 -25.60 -27.64
N VAL A 198 18.82 -26.89 -27.28
CA VAL A 198 19.40 -27.53 -26.09
C VAL A 198 19.92 -26.62 -24.96
N ILE A 199 19.41 -26.80 -23.73
CA ILE A 199 20.22 -27.13 -22.52
C ILE A 199 19.45 -28.14 -21.67
N ALA A 200 20.10 -29.26 -21.39
CA ALA A 200 19.65 -30.33 -20.51
C ALA A 200 20.34 -30.24 -19.13
N ALA A 201 19.59 -30.66 -18.11
CA ALA A 201 20.02 -31.30 -16.86
C ALA A 201 20.82 -30.47 -15.82
N VAL A 202 20.11 -30.05 -14.77
CA VAL A 202 20.47 -30.40 -13.39
C VAL A 202 19.17 -30.74 -12.64
N ALA A 203 18.86 -32.03 -12.54
CA ALA A 203 17.87 -32.55 -11.61
C ALA A 203 18.64 -33.22 -10.48
N ASP A 204 18.74 -32.54 -9.34
CA ASP A 204 18.69 -33.13 -8.00
C ASP A 204 19.06 -32.05 -6.96
N THR A 205 18.03 -31.36 -6.46
CA THR A 205 17.90 -30.80 -5.09
C THR A 205 16.73 -29.82 -5.06
N PHE A 206 15.50 -30.31 -5.23
CA PHE A 206 14.34 -29.54 -4.76
C PHE A 206 13.12 -30.43 -4.49
N LEU A 207 13.30 -31.49 -3.70
CA LEU A 207 12.20 -32.09 -2.96
C LEU A 207 12.37 -31.80 -1.48
N LEU A 208 11.94 -30.60 -1.08
CA LEU A 208 11.38 -30.32 0.24
C LEU A 208 10.46 -29.10 0.12
N LYS A 209 9.20 -29.38 -0.20
CA LYS A 209 8.01 -28.81 0.45
C LYS A 209 7.99 -27.29 0.69
N SER A 210 7.29 -26.54 -0.16
CA SER A 210 6.52 -25.37 0.31
C SER A 210 5.03 -25.64 0.06
N GLN A 211 4.34 -26.03 1.12
CA GLN A 211 2.92 -25.72 1.23
C GLN A 211 2.89 -24.27 1.68
N ASP A 212 2.62 -23.34 0.76
CA ASP A 212 2.29 -21.97 1.13
C ASP A 212 0.93 -21.99 1.82
N THR A 213 1.00 -22.02 3.14
CA THR A 213 -0.12 -21.72 4.04
C THR A 213 0.05 -20.24 4.36
N PRO A 214 -0.96 -19.37 4.18
CA PRO A 214 -0.86 -17.99 4.61
C PRO A 214 -0.53 -17.97 6.11
N GLU A 215 0.55 -17.29 6.47
CA GLU A 215 0.92 -17.10 7.86
C GLU A 215 -0.22 -16.35 8.58
N PRO A 216 -0.62 -16.76 9.80
CA PRO A 216 -1.71 -16.08 10.51
C PRO A 216 -1.28 -14.64 10.83
N LEU A 217 -2.17 -13.67 10.58
CA LEU A 217 -1.92 -12.29 10.96
C LEU A 217 -1.82 -12.14 12.49
N PRO A 218 -0.93 -11.25 12.98
CA PRO A 218 -0.64 -11.10 14.39
C PRO A 218 -1.80 -10.49 15.19
N SER A 219 -1.82 -10.83 16.47
CA SER A 219 -2.84 -10.45 17.46
C SER A 219 -2.62 -9.02 17.97
N PRO A 220 -3.62 -8.32 18.54
CA PRO A 220 -3.48 -6.96 19.07
C PRO A 220 -2.38 -6.73 20.14
N ASN A 221 -1.72 -7.79 20.62
CA ASN A 221 -0.55 -7.69 21.50
C ASN A 221 0.80 -7.63 20.74
N ASP A 222 0.81 -7.71 19.41
CA ASP A 222 2.03 -7.71 18.58
C ASP A 222 2.41 -6.30 18.10
N ILE A 223 2.43 -5.34 19.03
CA ILE A 223 2.89 -3.94 18.85
C ILE A 223 4.31 -3.88 18.24
N ALA A 224 5.08 -4.98 18.28
CA ALA A 224 6.41 -5.06 17.72
C ALA A 224 6.52 -5.11 16.18
N THR A 225 5.44 -5.31 15.42
CA THR A 225 5.56 -5.58 13.96
C THR A 225 5.47 -4.35 13.05
N SER A 226 4.66 -3.34 13.36
CA SER A 226 4.67 -2.07 12.59
C SER A 226 5.95 -1.28 12.81
N ASP A 227 6.45 -1.33 14.04
CA ASP A 227 7.64 -0.60 14.46
C ASP A 227 8.90 -1.25 13.87
N ARG A 228 8.86 -2.57 13.64
CA ARG A 228 9.90 -3.35 12.93
C ARG A 228 10.24 -2.80 11.55
N GLU A 229 9.22 -2.55 10.73
CA GLU A 229 9.40 -2.11 9.35
C GLU A 229 9.96 -0.68 9.25
N LEU A 230 9.77 0.17 10.27
CA LEU A 230 10.21 1.56 10.21
C LEU A 230 11.75 1.69 10.33
N PHE A 231 12.40 0.90 11.19
CA PHE A 231 13.86 0.93 11.36
C PHE A 231 14.59 -0.02 10.41
N ASP A 232 13.89 -1.01 9.85
CA ASP A 232 14.49 -1.92 8.87
C ASP A 232 14.70 -1.28 7.48
N ASN A 233 14.03 -0.15 7.19
CA ASN A 233 14.06 0.55 5.90
C ASN A 233 14.86 1.87 5.88
N GLY A 234 15.94 2.01 6.65
CA GLY A 234 16.74 3.25 6.70
C GLY A 234 17.29 3.76 5.35
N LYS A 235 17.41 2.90 4.33
CA LYS A 235 17.75 3.34 2.96
C LYS A 235 16.67 4.21 2.31
N ASP A 236 15.42 4.06 2.69
CA ASP A 236 14.32 4.85 2.15
C ASP A 236 14.16 6.17 2.92
N HIS A 237 14.45 6.17 4.23
CA HIS A 237 14.60 7.40 5.01
C HIS A 237 15.69 8.31 4.44
N ALA A 238 16.84 7.74 4.07
CA ALA A 238 17.93 8.48 3.41
C ALA A 238 17.51 9.14 2.09
N LYS A 239 16.64 8.50 1.31
CA LYS A 239 16.18 9.03 0.01
C LYS A 239 15.15 10.15 0.17
N ASN A 240 14.37 10.10 1.24
CA ASN A 240 13.24 11.00 1.46
C ASN A 240 13.51 12.09 2.51
N ALA A 241 14.67 12.02 3.20
CA ALA A 241 15.04 12.88 4.33
C ALA A 241 14.10 12.76 5.55
N ASP A 242 13.54 11.56 5.77
CA ASP A 242 12.54 11.28 6.82
C ASP A 242 13.17 10.91 8.18
N TRP A 243 14.44 11.26 8.40
CA TRP A 243 15.19 10.92 9.62
C TRP A 243 14.56 11.49 10.89
N LEU A 244 13.97 12.68 10.82
CA LEU A 244 13.31 13.31 11.97
C LEU A 244 12.09 12.52 12.46
N ASP A 245 11.28 11.99 11.53
CA ASP A 245 10.12 11.18 11.87
C ASP A 245 10.52 9.79 12.35
N MET A 246 11.58 9.20 11.79
CA MET A 246 12.18 7.99 12.36
C MET A 246 12.61 8.19 13.81
N LEU A 247 13.28 9.31 14.12
CA LEU A 247 13.74 9.62 15.49
C LEU A 247 12.56 9.79 16.46
N ARG A 248 11.51 10.51 16.06
CA ARG A 248 10.28 10.66 16.87
C ARG A 248 9.66 9.30 17.19
N ASN A 249 9.47 8.46 16.18
CA ASN A 249 8.89 7.13 16.36
C ASN A 249 9.78 6.23 17.24
N PHE A 250 11.10 6.36 17.17
CA PHE A 250 12.00 5.62 18.06
C PHE A 250 11.80 6.01 19.52
N CYS A 251 11.63 7.31 19.79
CA CYS A 251 11.41 7.81 21.14
C CYS A 251 10.07 7.35 21.74
N ASP A 252 9.08 7.05 20.89
CA ASP A 252 7.79 6.52 21.29
C ASP A 252 7.80 5.00 21.56
N LEU A 253 8.90 4.31 21.22
CA LEU A 253 9.02 2.86 21.47
C LEU A 253 9.10 2.56 22.97
N PRO A 254 8.28 1.61 23.48
CA PRO A 254 8.42 1.14 24.84
C PRO A 254 9.79 0.48 25.05
N GLN A 255 10.59 0.99 25.99
CA GLN A 255 11.93 0.46 26.29
C GLN A 255 11.93 -1.01 26.76
N ASN A 256 10.80 -1.48 27.30
CA ASN A 256 10.63 -2.87 27.72
C ASN A 256 10.09 -3.78 26.60
N SER A 257 9.90 -3.25 25.39
CA SER A 257 9.47 -4.06 24.25
C SER A 257 10.60 -4.99 23.81
N THR A 258 10.22 -6.14 23.25
CA THR A 258 11.18 -7.10 22.69
C THR A 258 11.85 -6.61 21.41
N TYR A 259 11.48 -5.43 20.91
CA TYR A 259 11.99 -4.86 19.66
C TYR A 259 12.90 -3.63 19.88
N PHE A 260 12.86 -3.01 21.06
CA PHE A 260 13.63 -1.81 21.35
C PHE A 260 15.13 -1.97 21.06
N ASP A 261 15.72 -3.10 21.48
CA ASP A 261 17.15 -3.37 21.26
C ASP A 261 17.50 -3.57 19.77
N ASP A 262 16.62 -4.22 19.01
CA ASP A 262 16.78 -4.42 17.56
C ASP A 262 16.67 -3.07 16.82
N ALA A 263 15.66 -2.26 17.15
CA ALA A 263 15.49 -0.91 16.62
C ALA A 263 16.72 -0.04 16.91
N LYS A 264 17.28 -0.14 18.13
CA LYS A 264 18.46 0.62 18.55
C LYS A 264 19.67 0.19 17.71
N SER A 265 19.89 -1.12 17.55
CA SER A 265 20.98 -1.64 16.72
C SER A 265 20.88 -1.19 15.26
N LYS A 266 19.66 -1.06 14.72
CA LYS A 266 19.43 -0.54 13.37
C LYS A 266 19.72 0.95 13.27
N LEU A 267 19.25 1.75 14.22
CA LEU A 267 19.55 3.18 14.28
C LEU A 267 21.07 3.42 14.35
N ASP A 268 21.79 2.64 15.15
CA ASP A 268 23.25 2.69 15.23
C ASP A 268 23.90 2.38 13.85
N GLN A 269 23.42 1.37 13.12
CA GLN A 269 23.89 1.06 11.76
C GLN A 269 23.59 2.18 10.74
N TRP A 270 22.44 2.83 10.85
CA TRP A 270 22.11 3.94 9.96
C TRP A 270 22.95 5.17 10.24
N PHE A 271 23.29 5.42 11.51
CA PHE A 271 24.19 6.49 11.90
C PHE A 271 25.60 6.32 11.32
N GLU A 272 26.09 5.08 11.21
CA GLU A 272 27.37 4.79 10.51
C GLU A 272 27.33 5.14 9.01
N LEU A 273 26.17 5.04 8.37
CA LEU A 273 26.01 5.24 6.92
C LEU A 273 25.57 6.66 6.53
N TYR A 274 24.80 7.32 7.39
CA TYR A 274 24.11 8.59 7.11
C TYR A 274 24.22 9.60 8.27
N GLY A 275 25.32 9.54 9.02
CA GLY A 275 25.51 10.29 10.26
C GLY A 275 25.22 11.79 10.16
N ASP A 276 25.65 12.45 9.08
CA ASP A 276 25.44 13.90 8.90
C ASP A 276 23.95 14.28 8.80
N ASP A 277 23.18 13.54 7.98
CA ASP A 277 21.75 13.79 7.77
C ASP A 277 20.92 13.46 9.03
N ILE A 278 21.31 12.40 9.73
CA ILE A 278 20.68 12.00 10.99
C ILE A 278 21.01 13.01 12.09
N GLN A 279 22.23 13.55 12.12
CA GLN A 279 22.66 14.57 13.09
C GLN A 279 21.86 15.87 12.94
N ILE A 280 21.61 16.34 11.70
CA ILE A 280 20.76 17.51 11.44
C ILE A 280 19.33 17.29 11.98
N SER A 281 18.81 16.09 11.79
CA SER A 281 17.49 15.72 12.29
C SER A 281 17.46 15.59 13.81
N LEU A 282 18.56 15.13 14.42
CA LEU A 282 18.71 15.05 15.87
C LEU A 282 18.76 16.43 16.52
N GLU A 283 19.50 17.38 15.94
CA GLU A 283 19.53 18.77 16.40
C GLU A 283 18.14 19.41 16.34
N THR A 284 17.40 19.14 15.25
CA THR A 284 16.02 19.59 15.08
C THR A 284 15.12 18.96 16.15
N PHE A 285 15.22 17.65 16.37
CA PHE A 285 14.47 16.92 17.38
C PHE A 285 14.75 17.41 18.81
N GLN A 286 16.00 17.78 19.12
CA GLN A 286 16.39 18.31 20.43
C GLN A 286 15.84 19.72 20.70
N ALA A 287 15.74 20.54 19.66
CA ALA A 287 15.11 21.86 19.75
C ALA A 287 13.61 21.78 20.10
N GLU A 288 12.98 20.60 19.98
CA GLU A 288 11.57 20.33 20.32
C GLU A 288 11.35 20.02 21.83
N GLU A 289 12.37 20.14 22.69
CA GLU A 289 12.30 19.93 24.16
C GLU A 289 11.75 18.54 24.61
N SER A 290 12.20 17.44 23.99
CA SER A 290 11.83 16.08 24.44
C SER A 290 12.81 15.50 25.49
N GLU A 291 12.59 15.78 26.77
CA GLU A 291 13.45 15.27 27.87
C GLU A 291 13.33 13.75 28.10
N SER A 292 12.34 13.09 27.48
CA SER A 292 12.04 11.66 27.71
C SER A 292 12.67 10.70 26.69
N CYS A 293 13.35 11.21 25.66
CA CYS A 293 13.80 10.33 24.59
C CYS A 293 15.15 9.62 24.90
N PRO A 294 15.24 8.29 24.73
CA PRO A 294 16.48 7.52 24.94
C PRO A 294 17.61 7.82 23.93
N VAL A 295 17.27 8.29 22.72
CA VAL A 295 18.23 8.73 21.67
C VAL A 295 19.14 9.84 22.19
N ALA A 296 18.62 10.73 23.03
CA ALA A 296 19.32 11.91 23.50
C ALA A 296 20.50 11.61 24.45
N LYS A 297 20.62 10.38 24.97
CA LYS A 297 21.60 10.03 26.00
C LYS A 297 22.72 9.11 25.53
N ASP A 298 22.42 8.18 24.61
CA ASP A 298 23.36 7.09 24.25
C ASP A 298 24.08 7.31 22.91
N ILE A 299 23.53 8.11 21.99
CA ILE A 299 24.15 8.36 20.66
C ILE A 299 25.24 9.45 20.71
N PHE A 300 25.19 10.32 21.73
CA PHE A 300 26.19 11.37 21.97
C PHE A 300 27.57 10.86 22.44
N ASP A 301 27.67 9.58 22.82
CA ASP A 301 28.92 8.96 23.24
C ASP A 301 29.65 8.20 22.11
N LEU A 302 29.10 8.17 20.88
CA LEU A 302 29.80 7.61 19.73
C LEU A 302 30.92 8.58 19.28
N PRO A 303 32.16 8.10 19.10
CA PRO A 303 33.26 8.96 18.68
C PRO A 303 32.96 9.48 17.28
N GLN A 304 32.75 10.80 17.15
CA GLN A 304 32.59 11.46 15.86
C GLN A 304 33.72 11.02 14.92
N ALA A 305 33.34 10.44 13.79
CA ALA A 305 34.28 10.06 12.75
C ALA A 305 35.05 11.31 12.31
N ARG A 306 36.37 11.28 12.50
CA ARG A 306 37.27 12.35 12.07
C ARG A 306 37.26 12.45 10.54
N GLU A 307 37.29 13.69 10.07
CA GLU A 307 37.58 14.14 8.70
C GLU A 307 38.67 13.33 7.97
#